data_AF-A0A7K4YUV9-F1
#
_entry.id   AF-A0A7K4YUV9-F1
#
_cell.length_a   1.000
_cell.length_b   1.000
_cell.length_c   1.000
_cell.angle_alpha   90.00
_cell.angle_beta   90.00
_cell.angle_gamma   90.00
#
_symmetry.space_group_name_H-M   'P 1'
#
loop_
_entity.id
_entity.type
_entity.pdbx_description
1 polymer ?
#
loop_
_entity_poly.entity_id
_entity_poly.type
_entity_poly.pdbx_seq_one_letter_code
_entity_poly.pdbx_strand_id
1 'polypeptide(L)'
;QQEKEDLQEKLKSREHLSQTAGKSKAAPTPSKNIDLEMKQLQCKVKNSNNEITKQLATIKSLKNEVQEKEQQIQELQAKFPRLERDLNMKRHLIEDLRSRLKASLENEKTSNETLESLERKVKALAADCSNKKNSIDSLKQRLNVATEEKSHYEEMYHKAKDELEKKDLKLTNLESKMTETERAMSELETTASQQLHDLAKQSGQALETVQKQLLLTSDKVEEFMTFVKALTRELQHSIQELRTKIKQAKKMGEACKKGLSQESVRLAASILHVSTTDLEEILEVEDYEETAKAKLEFEKDQEWLQYIQKLLEAQFPFASYLMDAILEKLNEKKKLVEEYSSLMKCTL
;
A
#
# COMPACT_ATOMS: atom_id res chain seq x y z
N GLN A 1 20.63 -95.80 86.91
CA GLN A 1 21.46 -97.03 86.87
C GLN A 1 22.67 -96.96 87.81
N GLN A 2 23.30 -95.80 88.03
CA GLN A 2 24.48 -95.65 88.92
C GLN A 2 24.17 -95.58 90.44
N GLU A 3 22.97 -95.15 90.85
CA GLU A 3 22.58 -95.07 92.28
C GLU A 3 22.01 -96.38 92.85
N LYS A 4 21.83 -97.41 92.01
CA LYS A 4 21.27 -98.72 92.42
C LYS A 4 22.35 -99.73 92.84
N GLU A 5 23.62 -99.46 92.54
CA GLU A 5 24.78 -100.29 92.93
C GLU A 5 25.36 -99.87 94.30
N ASP A 6 25.29 -98.58 94.66
CA ASP A 6 25.89 -98.04 95.90
C ASP A 6 25.10 -98.42 97.19
N LEU A 7 23.84 -98.85 97.03
CA LEU A 7 23.01 -99.38 98.13
C LEU A 7 23.14 -100.91 98.32
N GLN A 8 23.82 -101.61 97.41
CA GLN A 8 24.08 -103.06 97.51
C GLN A 8 25.47 -103.37 98.10
N GLU A 9 26.38 -102.38 98.13
CA GLU A 9 27.73 -102.49 98.69
C GLU A 9 27.80 -102.23 100.22
N LYS A 10 26.79 -101.57 100.81
CA LYS A 10 26.69 -101.38 102.27
C LYS A 10 26.00 -102.54 103.03
N LEU A 11 25.53 -103.57 102.35
CA LEU A 11 24.86 -104.74 102.94
C LEU A 11 25.71 -106.02 102.96
N LYS A 12 27.02 -105.94 102.66
CA LYS A 12 27.93 -107.11 102.61
C LYS A 12 29.23 -106.99 103.41
N SER A 13 29.42 -105.91 104.17
CA SER A 13 30.59 -105.75 105.04
C SER A 13 30.19 -105.86 106.51
N ARG A 14 30.67 -106.94 107.16
CA ARG A 14 30.79 -107.15 108.62
C ARG A 14 29.82 -108.15 109.28
N GLU A 15 29.66 -109.32 108.67
CA GLU A 15 29.53 -110.60 109.39
C GLU A 15 30.85 -111.35 109.22
N HIS A 16 31.56 -111.63 110.33
CA HIS A 16 32.53 -112.71 110.57
C HIS A 16 33.42 -112.32 111.75
N LEU A 17 33.06 -112.80 112.95
CA LEU A 17 34.06 -113.21 113.94
C LEU A 17 33.55 -114.47 114.63
N SER A 18 34.17 -115.58 114.28
CA SER A 18 33.88 -116.92 114.78
C SER A 18 34.32 -117.10 116.23
N GLN A 19 33.48 -117.80 116.99
CA GLN A 19 33.79 -118.87 117.94
C GLN A 19 35.11 -118.83 118.74
N THR A 20 35.00 -118.88 120.07
CA THR A 20 35.96 -119.60 120.93
C THR A 20 35.23 -120.25 122.10
N ALA A 21 35.52 -121.53 122.32
CA ALA A 21 34.89 -122.43 123.29
C ALA A 21 35.88 -122.85 124.40
N GLY A 22 35.36 -123.14 125.60
CA GLY A 22 36.00 -123.90 126.70
C GLY A 22 36.76 -123.03 127.73
N LYS A 23 36.81 -123.31 129.04
CA LYS A 23 36.50 -124.49 129.88
C LYS A 23 36.52 -124.10 131.39
N SER A 24 36.01 -125.01 132.23
CA SER A 24 36.21 -125.21 133.70
C SER A 24 35.09 -124.72 134.62
N LYS A 25 34.67 -125.42 135.69
CA LYS A 25 34.85 -126.79 136.23
C LYS A 25 33.89 -126.88 137.44
N ALA A 26 33.42 -128.07 137.78
CA ALA A 26 32.48 -128.35 138.87
C ALA A 26 32.93 -127.88 140.28
N ALA A 27 31.97 -127.27 141.01
CA ALA A 27 31.58 -127.32 142.45
C ALA A 27 32.64 -127.27 143.59
N PRO A 28 32.34 -126.76 144.83
CA PRO A 28 31.00 -126.61 145.45
C PRO A 28 30.68 -125.29 146.22
N THR A 29 29.39 -124.87 146.14
CA THR A 29 28.51 -124.20 147.16
C THR A 29 28.82 -122.80 147.74
N PRO A 30 27.81 -121.99 148.20
CA PRO A 30 26.47 -121.72 147.64
C PRO A 30 25.94 -120.25 147.75
N SER A 31 25.00 -119.93 146.85
CA SER A 31 23.77 -119.11 147.04
C SER A 31 23.76 -117.58 146.77
N LYS A 32 22.85 -117.18 145.84
CA LYS A 32 22.02 -115.93 145.73
C LYS A 32 22.03 -115.08 144.43
N ASN A 33 22.78 -115.41 143.36
CA ASN A 33 22.90 -114.50 142.18
C ASN A 33 21.92 -114.78 140.99
N ILE A 34 21.48 -116.02 140.78
CA ILE A 34 20.81 -116.47 139.51
C ILE A 34 19.40 -115.88 139.29
N ASP A 35 18.65 -115.55 140.35
CA ASP A 35 17.28 -115.02 140.22
C ASP A 35 17.25 -113.59 139.64
N LEU A 36 18.33 -112.82 139.84
CA LEU A 36 18.49 -111.48 139.28
C LEU A 36 18.79 -111.51 137.77
N GLU A 37 19.60 -112.46 137.29
CA GLU A 37 19.88 -112.65 135.86
C GLU A 37 18.63 -113.08 135.09
N MET A 38 17.81 -113.97 135.65
CA MET A 38 16.58 -114.43 135.01
C MET A 38 15.56 -113.29 134.87
N LYS A 39 15.39 -112.45 135.91
CA LYS A 39 14.56 -111.22 135.84
C LYS A 39 15.11 -110.19 134.86
N GLN A 40 16.43 -110.03 134.79
CA GLN A 40 17.08 -109.11 133.84
C GLN A 40 16.87 -109.56 132.39
N LEU A 41 17.02 -110.86 132.11
CA LEU A 41 16.74 -111.45 130.80
C LEU A 41 15.25 -111.35 130.46
N GLN A 42 14.36 -111.58 131.42
CA GLN A 42 12.91 -111.42 131.23
C GLN A 42 12.53 -109.97 130.90
N CYS A 43 13.13 -108.99 131.57
CA CYS A 43 12.98 -107.57 131.23
C CYS A 43 13.53 -107.23 129.83
N LYS A 44 14.68 -107.77 129.44
CA LYS A 44 15.22 -107.59 128.07
C LYS A 44 14.31 -108.18 127.01
N VAL A 45 13.82 -109.41 127.19
CA VAL A 45 12.87 -110.04 126.27
C VAL A 45 11.58 -109.22 126.16
N LYS A 46 11.05 -108.73 127.28
CA LYS A 46 9.85 -107.88 127.29
C LYS A 46 10.08 -106.56 126.56
N ASN A 47 11.22 -105.92 126.78
CA ASN A 47 11.60 -104.68 126.09
C ASN A 47 11.79 -104.90 124.59
N SER A 48 12.52 -105.95 124.19
CA SER A 48 12.68 -106.34 122.78
C SER A 48 11.35 -106.68 122.13
N ASN A 49 10.43 -107.36 122.82
CA ASN A 49 9.10 -107.68 122.30
C ASN A 49 8.21 -106.43 122.12
N ASN A 50 8.31 -105.47 123.03
CA ASN A 50 7.65 -104.17 122.89
C ASN A 50 8.22 -103.39 121.69
N GLU A 51 9.54 -103.44 121.50
CA GLU A 51 10.20 -102.79 120.37
C GLU A 51 9.85 -103.47 119.04
N ILE A 52 9.78 -104.80 118.98
CA ILE A 52 9.28 -105.56 117.83
C ILE A 52 7.83 -105.17 117.53
N THR A 53 6.98 -105.03 118.54
CA THR A 53 5.58 -104.64 118.35
C THR A 53 5.46 -103.22 117.78
N LYS A 54 6.29 -102.28 118.26
CA LYS A 54 6.38 -100.93 117.69
C LYS A 54 6.86 -100.96 116.24
N GLN A 55 7.95 -101.68 115.98
CA GLN A 55 8.49 -101.84 114.62
C GLN A 55 7.46 -102.48 113.68
N LEU A 56 6.70 -103.47 114.14
CA LEU A 56 5.62 -104.09 113.36
C LEU A 56 4.49 -103.10 113.05
N ALA A 57 4.11 -102.26 114.01
CA ALA A 57 3.14 -101.19 113.79
C ALA A 57 3.68 -100.14 112.79
N THR A 58 4.96 -99.78 112.88
CA THR A 58 5.63 -98.91 111.92
C THR A 58 5.67 -99.52 110.52
N ILE A 59 6.04 -100.80 110.39
CA ILE A 59 6.04 -101.53 109.11
C ILE A 59 4.63 -101.57 108.51
N LYS A 60 3.60 -101.81 109.32
CA LYS A 60 2.21 -101.81 108.86
C LYS A 60 1.76 -100.43 108.37
N SER A 61 2.14 -99.37 109.09
CA SER A 61 1.91 -97.98 108.67
C SER A 61 2.62 -97.67 107.35
N LEU A 62 3.90 -97.99 107.23
CA LEU A 62 4.69 -97.79 106.01
C LEU A 62 4.14 -98.60 104.84
N LYS A 63 3.66 -99.83 105.09
CA LYS A 63 3.03 -100.66 104.05
C LYS A 63 1.74 -100.03 103.52
N ASN A 64 0.89 -99.50 104.42
CA ASN A 64 -0.32 -98.78 104.01
C ASN A 64 0.03 -97.51 103.23
N GLU A 65 1.05 -96.77 103.67
CA GLU A 65 1.52 -95.57 102.97
C GLU A 65 2.07 -95.90 101.57
N VAL A 66 2.88 -96.95 101.43
CA VAL A 66 3.36 -97.44 100.12
C VAL A 66 2.19 -97.82 99.21
N GLN A 67 1.17 -98.52 99.75
CA GLN A 67 0.00 -98.89 98.97
C GLN A 67 -0.82 -97.67 98.51
N GLU A 68 -0.97 -96.65 99.36
CA GLU A 68 -1.63 -95.40 99.00
C GLU A 68 -0.84 -94.64 97.92
N LYS A 69 0.48 -94.57 98.05
CA LYS A 69 1.36 -93.98 97.04
C LYS A 69 1.28 -94.71 95.70
N GLU A 70 1.22 -96.04 95.70
CA GLU A 70 1.07 -96.84 94.48
C GLU A 70 -0.26 -96.56 93.77
N GLN A 71 -1.35 -96.43 94.52
CA GLN A 71 -2.66 -96.03 93.96
C GLN A 71 -2.61 -94.62 93.38
N GLN A 72 -1.99 -93.66 94.10
CA GLN A 72 -1.79 -92.30 93.59
C GLN A 72 -0.95 -92.29 92.30
N ILE A 73 0.10 -93.13 92.21
CA ILE A 73 0.92 -93.29 91.00
C ILE A 73 0.08 -93.82 89.84
N GLN A 74 -0.75 -94.84 90.07
CA GLN A 74 -1.60 -95.42 89.02
C GLN A 74 -2.62 -94.41 88.50
N GLU A 75 -3.26 -93.63 89.38
CA GLU A 75 -4.18 -92.56 88.96
C GLU A 75 -3.48 -91.48 88.12
N LEU A 76 -2.27 -91.07 88.51
CA LEU A 76 -1.47 -90.12 87.77
C LEU A 76 -1.02 -90.68 86.41
N GLN A 77 -0.59 -91.94 86.37
CA GLN A 77 -0.25 -92.64 85.13
C GLN A 77 -1.44 -92.72 84.16
N ALA A 78 -2.67 -92.92 84.67
CA ALA A 78 -3.88 -92.91 83.84
C ALA A 78 -4.26 -91.51 83.31
N LYS A 79 -3.96 -90.44 84.07
CA LYS A 79 -4.20 -89.04 83.67
C LYS A 79 -3.18 -88.54 82.64
N PHE A 80 -1.93 -89.01 82.71
CA PHE A 80 -0.83 -88.61 81.84
C PHE A 80 -1.14 -88.68 80.32
N PRO A 81 -1.61 -89.80 79.74
CA PRO A 81 -1.86 -89.90 78.30
C PRO A 81 -3.02 -89.01 77.82
N ARG A 82 -3.96 -88.65 78.70
CA ARG A 82 -5.04 -87.70 78.36
C ARG A 82 -4.48 -86.29 78.24
N LEU A 83 -3.62 -85.88 79.19
CA LEU A 83 -2.95 -84.57 79.17
C LEU A 83 -1.97 -84.47 78.00
N GLU A 84 -1.26 -85.55 77.66
CA GLU A 84 -0.33 -85.59 76.53
C GLU A 84 -1.04 -85.37 75.18
N ARG A 85 -2.22 -85.98 74.98
CA ARG A 85 -3.05 -85.73 73.79
C ARG A 85 -3.54 -84.29 73.72
N ASP A 86 -4.02 -83.73 74.83
CA ASP A 86 -4.46 -82.31 74.88
C ASP A 86 -3.30 -81.35 74.57
N LEU A 87 -2.11 -81.60 75.13
CA LEU A 87 -0.91 -80.82 74.85
C LEU A 87 -0.54 -80.89 73.35
N ASN A 88 -0.58 -82.08 72.76
CA ASN A 88 -0.31 -82.25 71.33
C ASN A 88 -1.36 -81.54 70.46
N MET A 89 -2.65 -81.63 70.78
CA MET A 89 -3.70 -80.89 70.05
C MET A 89 -3.51 -79.37 70.15
N LYS A 90 -3.22 -78.85 71.35
CA LYS A 90 -2.93 -77.43 71.56
C LYS A 90 -1.69 -76.98 70.79
N ARG A 91 -0.64 -77.81 70.73
CA ARG A 91 0.56 -77.52 69.93
C ARG A 91 0.22 -77.38 68.44
N HIS A 92 -0.57 -78.29 67.88
CA HIS A 92 -1.01 -78.18 66.48
C HIS A 92 -1.85 -76.93 66.24
N LEU A 93 -2.78 -76.60 67.14
CA LEU A 93 -3.59 -75.38 67.05
C LEU A 93 -2.73 -74.11 67.09
N ILE A 94 -1.72 -74.07 67.96
CA ILE A 94 -0.78 -72.94 68.04
C ILE A 94 0.00 -72.79 66.74
N GLU A 95 0.46 -73.88 66.14
CA GLU A 95 1.23 -73.84 64.90
C GLU A 95 0.39 -73.39 63.69
N ASP A 96 -0.86 -73.86 63.62
CA ASP A 96 -1.85 -73.42 62.63
C ASP A 96 -2.19 -71.92 62.80
N LEU A 97 -2.38 -71.45 64.04
CA LEU A 97 -2.57 -70.02 64.33
C LEU A 97 -1.34 -69.18 63.96
N ARG A 98 -0.11 -69.66 64.22
CA ARG A 98 1.13 -68.99 63.82
C ARG A 98 1.25 -68.88 62.30
N SER A 99 0.90 -69.95 61.58
CA SER A 99 0.92 -69.97 60.12
C SER A 99 -0.08 -68.98 59.53
N ARG A 100 -1.31 -68.95 60.07
CA ARG A 100 -2.31 -67.94 59.70
C ARG A 100 -1.85 -66.51 59.99
N LEU A 101 -1.24 -66.27 61.16
CA LEU A 101 -0.71 -64.96 61.51
C LEU A 101 0.38 -64.50 60.54
N LYS A 102 1.31 -65.40 60.18
CA LYS A 102 2.37 -65.10 59.20
C LYS A 102 1.80 -64.79 57.82
N ALA A 103 0.82 -65.57 57.35
CA ALA A 103 0.14 -65.30 56.10
C ALA A 103 -0.61 -63.95 56.12
N SER A 104 -1.27 -63.61 57.23
CA SER A 104 -1.94 -62.32 57.40
C SER A 104 -0.95 -61.16 57.37
N LEU A 105 0.22 -61.29 58.00
CA LEU A 105 1.25 -60.24 58.02
C LEU A 105 1.84 -59.98 56.62
N GLU A 106 2.12 -61.04 55.85
CA GLU A 106 2.58 -60.88 54.45
C GLU A 106 1.48 -60.28 53.56
N ASN A 107 0.22 -60.65 53.79
CA ASN A 107 -0.91 -60.05 53.09
C ASN A 107 -1.11 -58.56 53.45
N GLU A 108 -0.89 -58.19 54.71
CA GLU A 108 -0.90 -56.79 55.15
C GLU A 108 0.24 -56.00 54.51
N LYS A 109 1.46 -56.57 54.47
CA LYS A 109 2.61 -55.95 53.81
C LYS A 109 2.36 -55.70 52.32
N THR A 110 1.89 -56.71 51.60
CA THR A 110 1.55 -56.56 50.17
C THR A 110 0.41 -55.57 49.95
N SER A 111 -0.62 -55.57 50.81
CA SER A 111 -1.69 -54.58 50.78
C SER A 111 -1.15 -53.16 50.99
N ASN A 112 -0.25 -52.96 51.95
CA ASN A 112 0.38 -51.66 52.21
C ASN A 112 1.22 -51.18 51.02
N GLU A 113 2.02 -52.05 50.39
CA GLU A 113 2.79 -51.74 49.19
C GLU A 113 1.87 -51.30 48.02
N THR A 114 0.73 -51.97 47.84
CA THR A 114 -0.25 -51.57 46.82
C THR A 114 -0.92 -50.23 47.15
N LEU A 115 -1.21 -49.96 48.43
CA LEU A 115 -1.78 -48.69 48.88
C LEU A 115 -0.81 -47.53 48.63
N GLU A 116 0.47 -47.68 48.98
CA GLU A 116 1.50 -46.67 48.70
C GLU A 116 1.67 -46.42 47.20
N SER A 117 1.56 -47.47 46.37
CA SER A 117 1.61 -47.35 44.92
C SER A 117 0.41 -46.57 44.37
N LEU A 118 -0.79 -46.83 44.89
CA LEU A 118 -1.99 -46.08 44.52
C LEU A 118 -1.92 -44.63 44.99
N GLU A 119 -1.42 -44.36 46.20
CA GLU A 119 -1.24 -43.01 46.72
C GLU A 119 -0.28 -42.20 45.83
N ARG A 120 0.85 -42.80 45.41
CA ARG A 120 1.78 -42.19 44.45
C ARG A 120 1.10 -41.86 43.12
N LYS A 121 0.26 -42.76 42.59
CA LYS A 121 -0.51 -42.52 41.35
C LYS A 121 -1.52 -41.38 41.52
N VAL A 122 -2.24 -41.33 42.65
CA VAL A 122 -3.20 -40.25 42.95
C VAL A 122 -2.49 -38.90 43.03
N LYS A 123 -1.34 -38.82 43.71
CA LYS A 123 -0.53 -37.59 43.78
C LYS A 123 -0.05 -37.13 42.40
N ALA A 124 0.42 -38.06 41.56
CA ALA A 124 0.86 -37.76 40.20
C ALA A 124 -0.31 -37.26 39.32
N LEU A 125 -1.47 -37.92 39.39
CA LEU A 125 -2.68 -37.50 38.66
C LEU A 125 -3.20 -36.14 39.15
N ALA A 126 -3.14 -35.85 40.45
CA ALA A 126 -3.54 -34.55 40.99
C ALA A 126 -2.64 -33.41 40.47
N ALA A 127 -1.33 -33.64 40.42
CA ALA A 127 -0.38 -32.68 39.85
C ALA A 127 -0.62 -32.47 38.34
N ASP A 128 -0.85 -33.54 37.58
CA ASP A 128 -1.18 -33.46 36.15
C ASP A 128 -2.50 -32.70 35.91
N CYS A 129 -3.54 -32.95 36.70
CA CYS A 129 -4.80 -32.21 36.65
C CYS A 129 -4.60 -30.71 36.94
N SER A 130 -3.75 -30.35 37.91
CA SER A 130 -3.40 -28.96 38.21
C SER A 130 -2.67 -28.29 37.04
N ASN A 131 -1.69 -28.98 36.43
CA ASN A 131 -0.96 -28.48 35.27
C ASN A 131 -1.87 -28.26 34.05
N LYS A 132 -2.79 -29.22 33.79
CA LYS A 132 -3.79 -29.10 32.72
C LYS A 132 -4.73 -27.93 32.96
N LYS A 133 -5.18 -27.72 34.22
CA LYS A 133 -5.99 -26.56 34.60
C LYS A 133 -5.26 -25.25 34.28
N ASN A 134 -4.00 -25.11 34.70
CA ASN A 134 -3.20 -23.91 34.41
C ASN A 134 -3.04 -23.68 32.90
N SER A 135 -2.84 -24.74 32.12
CA SER A 135 -2.73 -24.68 30.66
C SER A 135 -4.04 -24.22 30.01
N ILE A 136 -5.18 -24.72 30.49
CA ILE A 136 -6.52 -24.30 30.05
C ILE A 136 -6.76 -22.83 30.37
N ASP A 137 -6.41 -22.38 31.58
CA ASP A 137 -6.61 -20.99 31.99
C ASP A 137 -5.73 -20.03 31.17
N SER A 138 -4.48 -20.41 30.85
CA SER A 138 -3.61 -19.68 29.91
C SER A 138 -4.20 -19.62 28.48
N LEU A 139 -4.76 -20.71 27.99
CA LEU A 139 -5.43 -20.74 26.68
C LEU A 139 -6.67 -19.83 26.65
N LYS A 140 -7.49 -19.84 27.71
CA LYS A 140 -8.64 -18.94 27.82
C LYS A 140 -8.22 -17.47 27.82
N GLN A 141 -7.16 -17.12 28.55
CA GLN A 141 -6.63 -15.76 28.55
C GLN A 141 -6.19 -15.33 27.14
N ARG A 142 -5.45 -16.19 26.42
CA ARG A 142 -5.04 -15.91 25.03
C ARG A 142 -6.24 -15.78 24.09
N LEU A 143 -7.27 -16.60 24.26
CA LEU A 143 -8.49 -16.53 23.48
C LEU A 143 -9.24 -15.21 23.72
N ASN A 144 -9.31 -14.74 24.96
CA ASN A 144 -9.94 -13.46 25.29
C ASN A 144 -9.20 -12.30 24.63
N VAL A 145 -7.86 -12.25 24.75
CA VAL A 145 -7.04 -11.23 24.09
C VAL A 145 -7.25 -11.24 22.58
N ALA A 146 -7.20 -12.42 21.94
CA ALA A 146 -7.45 -12.53 20.50
C ALA A 146 -8.86 -12.08 20.10
N THR A 147 -9.86 -12.26 20.98
CA THR A 147 -11.25 -11.82 20.74
C THR A 147 -11.37 -10.30 20.84
N GLU A 148 -10.71 -9.68 21.82
CA GLU A 148 -10.66 -8.22 21.96
C GLU A 148 -9.92 -7.57 20.78
N GLU A 149 -8.77 -8.11 20.38
CA GLU A 149 -8.02 -7.64 19.20
C GLU A 149 -8.85 -7.77 17.92
N LYS A 150 -9.54 -8.90 17.72
CA LYS A 150 -10.45 -9.08 16.58
C LYS A 150 -11.54 -8.01 16.57
N SER A 151 -12.20 -7.76 17.71
CA SER A 151 -13.23 -6.73 17.83
C SER A 151 -12.67 -5.34 17.52
N HIS A 152 -11.45 -5.04 17.94
CA HIS A 152 -10.79 -3.77 17.65
C HIS A 152 -10.48 -3.58 16.16
N TYR A 153 -9.97 -4.62 15.49
CA TYR A 153 -9.74 -4.57 14.04
C TYR A 153 -11.03 -4.47 13.23
N GLU A 154 -12.11 -5.14 13.66
CA GLU A 154 -13.43 -5.00 13.04
C GLU A 154 -13.96 -3.57 13.14
N GLU A 155 -13.84 -2.92 14.31
CA GLU A 155 -14.22 -1.51 14.49
C GLU A 155 -13.40 -0.58 13.58
N MET A 156 -12.08 -0.76 13.56
CA MET A 156 -11.19 0.03 12.69
C MET A 156 -11.50 -0.18 11.20
N TYR A 157 -11.82 -1.41 10.79
CA TYR A 157 -12.24 -1.73 9.44
C TYR A 157 -13.53 -1.01 9.06
N HIS A 158 -14.55 -1.05 9.92
CA HIS A 158 -15.81 -0.33 9.68
C HIS A 158 -15.59 1.18 9.54
N LYS A 159 -14.80 1.78 10.44
CA LYS A 159 -14.47 3.20 10.36
C LYS A 159 -13.75 3.56 9.06
N ALA A 160 -12.75 2.77 8.66
CA ALA A 160 -12.02 2.99 7.42
C ALA A 160 -12.93 2.84 6.18
N LYS A 161 -13.86 1.88 6.21
CA LYS A 161 -14.86 1.68 5.16
C LYS A 161 -15.78 2.89 5.02
N ASP A 162 -16.30 3.41 6.13
CA ASP A 162 -17.18 4.59 6.13
C ASP A 162 -16.46 5.84 5.63
N GLU A 163 -15.18 6.02 6.01
CA GLU A 163 -14.34 7.11 5.52
C GLU A 163 -14.09 7.00 4.01
N LEU A 164 -13.87 5.78 3.50
CA LEU A 164 -13.70 5.51 2.07
C LEU A 164 -14.99 5.83 1.30
N GLU A 165 -16.14 5.32 1.74
CA GLU A 165 -17.44 5.60 1.10
C GLU A 165 -17.75 7.10 1.05
N LYS A 166 -17.40 7.84 2.11
CA LYS A 166 -17.54 9.30 2.15
C LYS A 166 -16.59 10.00 1.17
N LYS A 167 -15.39 9.47 0.95
CA LYS A 167 -14.42 10.00 -0.03
C LYS A 167 -14.87 9.72 -1.45
N ASP A 168 -15.39 8.53 -1.72
CA ASP A 168 -15.94 8.14 -3.01
C ASP A 168 -17.11 9.05 -3.39
N LEU A 169 -18.06 9.29 -2.47
CA LEU A 169 -19.17 10.22 -2.72
C LEU A 169 -18.68 11.65 -3.05
N LYS A 170 -17.65 12.14 -2.36
CA LYS A 170 -17.04 13.45 -2.65
C LYS A 170 -16.36 13.48 -4.00
N LEU A 171 -15.66 12.41 -4.35
CA LEU A 171 -14.97 12.26 -5.63
C LEU A 171 -15.99 12.26 -6.77
N THR A 172 -17.05 11.46 -6.69
CA THR A 172 -18.13 11.45 -7.69
C THR A 172 -18.80 12.82 -7.85
N ASN A 173 -19.03 13.57 -6.77
CA ASN A 173 -19.55 14.94 -6.85
C ASN A 173 -18.57 15.94 -7.48
N LEU A 174 -17.27 15.77 -7.27
CA LEU A 174 -16.26 16.60 -7.92
C LEU A 174 -16.13 16.25 -9.41
N GLU A 175 -16.19 14.97 -9.77
CA GLU A 175 -16.23 14.52 -11.16
C GLU A 175 -17.46 15.09 -11.89
N SER A 176 -18.65 15.02 -11.28
CA SER A 176 -19.85 15.60 -11.89
C SER A 176 -19.70 17.10 -12.12
N LYS A 177 -19.16 17.84 -11.14
CA LYS A 177 -18.88 19.29 -11.30
C LYS A 177 -17.83 19.55 -12.38
N MET A 178 -16.76 18.76 -12.43
CA MET A 178 -15.74 18.88 -13.47
C MET A 178 -16.37 18.70 -14.86
N THR A 179 -17.14 17.63 -15.08
CA THR A 179 -17.81 17.39 -16.37
C THR A 179 -18.80 18.50 -16.74
N GLU A 180 -19.50 19.09 -15.78
CA GLU A 180 -20.38 20.23 -16.00
C GLU A 180 -19.59 21.48 -16.40
N THR A 181 -18.49 21.78 -15.71
CA THR A 181 -17.63 22.92 -16.05
C THR A 181 -16.93 22.75 -17.40
N GLU A 182 -16.54 21.53 -17.75
CA GLU A 182 -15.93 21.19 -19.04
C GLU A 182 -16.94 21.36 -20.18
N ARG A 183 -18.20 20.94 -19.96
CA ARG A 183 -19.31 21.20 -20.90
C ARG A 183 -19.53 22.70 -21.07
N ALA A 184 -19.66 23.46 -19.98
CA ALA A 184 -19.86 24.90 -20.03
C ALA A 184 -18.70 25.63 -20.72
N MET A 185 -17.46 25.18 -20.49
CA MET A 185 -16.28 25.72 -21.15
C MET A 185 -16.30 25.44 -22.67
N SER A 186 -16.65 24.22 -23.07
CA SER A 186 -16.78 23.84 -24.48
C SER A 186 -17.89 24.65 -25.19
N GLU A 187 -19.03 24.87 -24.54
CA GLU A 187 -20.11 25.72 -25.05
C GLU A 187 -19.67 27.20 -25.20
N LEU A 188 -18.90 27.71 -24.24
CA LEU A 188 -18.33 29.05 -24.31
C LEU A 188 -17.30 29.17 -25.45
N GLU A 189 -16.41 28.19 -25.60
CA GLU A 189 -15.39 28.17 -26.66
C GLU A 189 -16.02 28.11 -28.05
N THR A 190 -17.03 27.26 -28.24
CA THR A 190 -17.78 27.16 -29.50
C THR A 190 -18.53 28.47 -29.81
N THR A 191 -19.16 29.09 -28.81
CA THR A 191 -19.84 30.37 -28.96
C THR A 191 -18.86 31.50 -29.33
N ALA A 192 -17.72 31.60 -28.64
CA ALA A 192 -16.69 32.59 -28.92
C ALA A 192 -16.08 32.39 -30.33
N SER A 193 -15.83 31.14 -30.72
CA SER A 193 -15.32 30.78 -32.05
C SER A 193 -16.31 31.18 -33.15
N GLN A 194 -17.59 30.93 -32.94
CA GLN A 194 -18.64 31.32 -33.88
C GLN A 194 -18.73 32.85 -34.01
N GLN A 195 -18.72 33.58 -32.89
CA GLN A 195 -18.75 35.05 -32.92
C GLN A 195 -17.54 35.65 -33.64
N LEU A 196 -16.33 35.14 -33.38
CA LEU A 196 -15.13 35.57 -34.07
C LEU A 196 -15.18 35.26 -35.57
N HIS A 197 -15.68 34.08 -35.95
CA HIS A 197 -15.87 33.71 -37.34
C HIS A 197 -16.85 34.63 -38.07
N ASP A 198 -18.01 34.92 -37.46
CA ASP A 198 -19.02 35.81 -38.04
C ASP A 198 -18.49 37.25 -38.17
N LEU A 199 -17.76 37.74 -37.18
CA LEU A 199 -17.13 39.07 -37.23
C LEU A 199 -16.03 39.14 -38.32
N ALA A 200 -15.19 38.10 -38.42
CA ALA A 200 -14.17 38.01 -39.46
C ALA A 200 -14.81 37.98 -40.87
N LYS A 201 -15.93 37.27 -41.02
CA LYS A 201 -16.70 37.24 -42.28
C LYS A 201 -17.29 38.60 -42.62
N GLN A 202 -17.93 39.28 -41.66
CA GLN A 202 -18.51 40.61 -41.87
C GLN A 202 -17.46 41.66 -42.22
N SER A 203 -16.34 41.68 -41.49
CA SER A 203 -15.23 42.60 -41.75
C SER A 203 -14.57 42.32 -43.11
N GLY A 204 -14.41 41.05 -43.50
CA GLY A 204 -13.94 40.67 -44.83
C GLY A 204 -14.86 41.18 -45.95
N GLN A 205 -16.18 41.01 -45.79
CA GLN A 205 -17.16 41.52 -46.75
C GLN A 205 -17.16 43.05 -46.83
N ALA A 206 -17.10 43.75 -45.70
CA ALA A 206 -17.03 45.21 -45.66
C ALA A 206 -15.73 45.75 -46.29
N LEU A 207 -14.61 45.06 -46.09
CA LEU A 207 -13.35 45.42 -46.73
C LEU A 207 -13.41 45.21 -48.25
N GLU A 208 -13.99 44.10 -48.71
CA GLU A 208 -14.16 43.81 -50.13
C GLU A 208 -15.03 44.86 -50.83
N THR A 209 -16.12 45.32 -50.19
CA THR A 209 -16.97 46.37 -50.77
C THR A 209 -16.26 47.72 -50.84
N VAL A 210 -15.53 48.11 -49.79
CA VAL A 210 -14.72 49.33 -49.80
C VAL A 210 -13.63 49.25 -50.86
N GLN A 211 -12.96 48.10 -51.00
CA GLN A 211 -11.93 47.90 -52.01
C GLN A 211 -12.50 47.99 -53.43
N LYS A 212 -13.67 47.38 -53.70
CA LYS A 212 -14.38 47.51 -54.98
C LYS A 212 -14.74 48.96 -55.27
N GLN A 213 -15.24 49.69 -54.27
CA GLN A 213 -15.61 51.09 -54.45
C GLN A 213 -14.39 51.99 -54.69
N LEU A 214 -13.28 51.73 -54.00
CA LEU A 214 -12.00 52.41 -54.22
C LEU A 214 -11.50 52.20 -55.65
N LEU A 215 -11.49 50.95 -56.13
CA LEU A 215 -11.13 50.62 -57.52
C LEU A 215 -12.01 51.39 -58.50
N LEU A 216 -13.34 51.32 -58.34
CA LEU A 216 -14.27 52.06 -59.20
C LEU A 216 -14.04 53.59 -59.19
N THR A 217 -13.70 54.17 -58.03
CA THR A 217 -13.35 55.59 -57.96
C THR A 217 -12.00 55.90 -58.60
N SER A 218 -11.02 55.01 -58.46
CA SER A 218 -9.72 55.12 -59.11
C SER A 218 -9.87 55.09 -60.63
N ASP A 219 -10.62 54.12 -61.16
CA ASP A 219 -10.92 53.99 -62.59
C ASP A 219 -11.58 55.27 -63.12
N LYS A 220 -12.57 55.82 -62.40
CA LYS A 220 -13.22 57.09 -62.77
C LYS A 220 -12.24 58.28 -62.78
N VAL A 221 -11.31 58.33 -61.83
CA VAL A 221 -10.29 59.39 -61.79
C VAL A 221 -9.31 59.24 -62.95
N GLU A 222 -8.90 58.02 -63.28
CA GLU A 222 -8.01 57.74 -64.41
C GLU A 222 -8.66 58.09 -65.76
N GLU A 223 -9.93 57.75 -65.95
CA GLU A 223 -10.75 58.18 -67.10
C GLU A 223 -10.83 59.71 -67.19
N PHE A 224 -11.06 60.40 -66.07
CA PHE A 224 -11.08 61.87 -66.04
C PHE A 224 -9.71 62.47 -66.39
N MET A 225 -8.62 61.93 -65.84
CA MET A 225 -7.26 62.37 -66.19
C MET A 225 -6.98 62.18 -67.68
N THR A 226 -7.42 61.06 -68.25
CA THR A 226 -7.31 60.79 -69.69
C THR A 226 -8.11 61.78 -70.52
N PHE A 227 -9.34 62.09 -70.12
CA PHE A 227 -10.17 63.12 -70.75
C PHE A 227 -9.50 64.50 -70.73
N VAL A 228 -8.97 64.93 -69.58
CA VAL A 228 -8.28 66.23 -69.47
C VAL A 228 -7.04 66.27 -70.35
N LYS A 229 -6.23 65.19 -70.37
CA LYS A 229 -5.05 65.09 -71.25
C LYS A 229 -5.42 65.16 -72.74
N ALA A 230 -6.54 64.54 -73.14
CA ALA A 230 -7.04 64.63 -74.51
C ALA A 230 -7.51 66.06 -74.84
N LEU A 231 -8.26 66.69 -73.94
CA LEU A 231 -8.77 68.05 -74.09
C LEU A 231 -7.62 69.07 -74.23
N THR A 232 -6.56 68.96 -73.43
CA THR A 232 -5.43 69.90 -73.50
C THR A 232 -4.61 69.74 -74.77
N ARG A 233 -4.44 68.51 -75.26
CA ARG A 233 -3.84 68.24 -76.58
C ARG A 233 -4.67 68.80 -77.71
N GLU A 234 -5.99 68.61 -77.69
CA GLU A 234 -6.90 69.14 -78.71
C GLU A 234 -6.90 70.67 -78.72
N LEU A 235 -6.90 71.30 -77.54
CA LEU A 235 -6.81 72.75 -77.41
C LEU A 235 -5.49 73.29 -77.98
N GLN A 236 -4.36 72.66 -77.63
CA GLN A 236 -3.05 73.00 -78.18
C GLN A 236 -3.02 72.83 -79.70
N HIS A 237 -3.49 71.70 -80.22
CA HIS A 237 -3.53 71.42 -81.66
C HIS A 237 -4.35 72.48 -82.41
N SER A 238 -5.53 72.82 -81.90
CA SER A 238 -6.38 73.84 -82.49
C SER A 238 -5.76 75.24 -82.46
N ILE A 239 -5.03 75.61 -81.40
CA ILE A 239 -4.27 76.86 -81.33
C ILE A 239 -3.14 76.86 -82.37
N GLN A 240 -2.39 75.77 -82.49
CA GLN A 240 -1.33 75.63 -83.48
C GLN A 240 -1.88 75.71 -84.92
N GLU A 241 -3.00 75.05 -85.19
CA GLU A 241 -3.68 75.12 -86.49
C GLU A 241 -4.16 76.55 -86.81
N LEU A 242 -4.63 77.30 -85.82
CA LEU A 242 -4.97 78.72 -85.99
C LEU A 242 -3.73 79.57 -86.25
N ARG A 243 -2.62 79.35 -85.52
CA ARG A 243 -1.37 80.07 -85.76
C ARG A 243 -0.79 79.77 -87.15
N THR A 244 -0.85 78.53 -87.63
CA THR A 244 -0.41 78.19 -89.00
C THR A 244 -1.30 78.83 -90.06
N LYS A 245 -2.62 78.85 -89.87
CA LYS A 245 -3.56 79.56 -90.75
C LYS A 245 -3.33 81.08 -90.75
N ILE A 246 -3.08 81.70 -89.59
CA ILE A 246 -2.72 83.12 -89.48
C ILE A 246 -1.41 83.39 -90.22
N LYS A 247 -0.40 82.54 -90.05
CA LYS A 247 0.88 82.66 -90.76
C LYS A 247 0.70 82.56 -92.28
N GLN A 248 -0.11 81.62 -92.75
CA GLN A 248 -0.44 81.51 -94.18
C GLN A 248 -1.20 82.73 -94.70
N ALA A 249 -2.17 83.25 -93.93
CA ALA A 249 -2.91 84.47 -94.28
C ALA A 249 -2.00 85.72 -94.29
N LYS A 250 -1.03 85.82 -93.36
CA LYS A 250 -0.01 86.89 -93.34
C LYS A 250 0.89 86.82 -94.56
N LYS A 251 1.39 85.62 -94.92
CA LYS A 251 2.16 85.41 -96.16
C LYS A 251 1.38 85.84 -97.42
N MET A 252 0.09 85.51 -97.52
CA MET A 252 -0.75 86.00 -98.64
C MET A 252 -0.97 87.52 -98.62
N GLY A 253 -1.12 88.13 -97.44
CA GLY A 253 -1.28 89.58 -97.29
C GLY A 253 -0.01 90.38 -97.59
N GLU A 254 1.17 89.84 -97.27
CA GLU A 254 2.47 90.46 -97.61
C GLU A 254 2.84 90.30 -99.09
N ALA A 255 2.45 89.19 -99.73
CA ALA A 255 2.56 89.02 -101.18
C ALA A 255 1.77 90.10 -101.95
N CYS A 256 0.72 90.67 -101.35
CA CYS A 256 -0.06 91.76 -101.94
C CYS A 256 0.57 93.15 -101.73
N LYS A 257 1.47 93.32 -100.74
CA LYS A 257 2.14 94.60 -100.43
C LYS A 257 3.55 94.73 -101.03
N LYS A 258 4.24 93.62 -101.33
CA LYS A 258 5.44 93.60 -102.20
C LYS A 258 4.97 93.51 -103.66
N GLY A 259 4.91 94.64 -104.35
CA GLY A 259 4.40 94.77 -105.72
C GLY A 259 5.19 93.99 -106.79
N LEU A 260 5.02 92.68 -106.87
CA LEU A 260 5.43 91.84 -107.99
C LEU A 260 4.19 91.10 -108.50
N SER A 261 3.63 91.58 -109.61
CA SER A 261 2.55 90.90 -110.33
C SER A 261 2.98 89.47 -110.70
N GLN A 262 2.09 88.48 -110.58
CA GLN A 262 2.31 87.07 -110.96
C GLN A 262 2.85 86.93 -112.41
N GLU A 263 2.56 87.92 -113.26
CA GLU A 263 3.09 88.06 -114.62
C GLU A 263 4.62 88.26 -114.65
N SER A 264 5.15 89.05 -113.70
CA SER A 264 6.58 89.36 -113.59
C SER A 264 7.41 88.20 -113.06
N VAL A 265 6.83 87.39 -112.16
CA VAL A 265 7.45 86.16 -111.64
C VAL A 265 7.52 85.08 -112.74
N ARG A 266 6.45 84.91 -113.53
CA ARG A 266 6.45 84.00 -114.70
C ARG A 266 7.45 84.44 -115.78
N LEU A 267 7.57 85.74 -116.01
CA LEU A 267 8.52 86.29 -116.98
C LEU A 267 9.98 86.06 -116.51
N ALA A 268 10.28 86.31 -115.23
CA ALA A 268 11.62 86.06 -114.67
C ALA A 268 11.98 84.56 -114.69
N ALA A 269 11.05 83.67 -114.34
CA ALA A 269 11.23 82.22 -114.45
C ALA A 269 11.52 81.78 -115.89
N SER A 270 10.86 82.39 -116.88
CA SER A 270 11.08 82.09 -118.31
C SER A 270 12.42 82.66 -118.83
N ILE A 271 12.87 83.82 -118.35
CA ILE A 271 14.18 84.39 -118.70
C ILE A 271 15.31 83.56 -118.07
N LEU A 272 15.13 83.10 -116.84
CA LEU A 272 16.16 82.42 -116.04
C LEU A 272 16.15 80.88 -116.17
N HIS A 273 15.25 80.30 -116.98
CA HIS A 273 15.10 78.84 -117.17
C HIS A 273 14.94 78.05 -115.87
N VAL A 274 14.22 78.60 -114.91
CA VAL A 274 13.88 77.94 -113.63
C VAL A 274 12.37 77.82 -113.51
N SER A 275 11.88 76.81 -112.78
CA SER A 275 10.44 76.69 -112.58
C SER A 275 9.93 77.84 -111.71
N THR A 276 8.66 78.22 -111.86
CA THR A 276 8.05 79.26 -111.02
C THR A 276 8.10 78.90 -109.54
N THR A 277 8.07 77.60 -109.23
CA THR A 277 8.13 77.06 -107.86
C THR A 277 9.54 77.15 -107.28
N ASP A 278 10.57 76.85 -108.08
CA ASP A 278 11.97 77.01 -107.65
C ASP A 278 12.34 78.49 -107.45
N LEU A 279 11.77 79.39 -108.27
CA LEU A 279 11.98 80.83 -108.11
C LEU A 279 11.28 81.37 -106.86
N GLU A 280 10.10 80.84 -106.51
CA GLU A 280 9.41 81.13 -105.24
C GLU A 280 10.18 80.62 -104.02
N GLU A 281 10.78 79.43 -104.09
CA GLU A 281 11.61 78.89 -103.00
C GLU A 281 12.91 79.71 -102.78
N ILE A 282 13.52 80.23 -103.84
CA ILE A 282 14.70 81.12 -103.75
C ILE A 282 14.32 82.54 -103.25
N LEU A 283 13.11 83.01 -103.56
CA LEU A 283 12.59 84.32 -103.15
C LEU A 283 11.83 84.31 -101.82
N GLU A 284 11.54 83.14 -101.25
CA GLU A 284 11.17 83.00 -99.84
C GLU A 284 12.39 83.41 -99.01
N VAL A 285 12.55 84.72 -98.79
CA VAL A 285 13.29 85.23 -97.65
C VAL A 285 12.52 84.72 -96.45
N GLU A 286 13.04 83.64 -95.87
CA GLU A 286 12.58 83.10 -94.61
C GLU A 286 12.60 84.27 -93.61
N ASP A 287 11.43 84.74 -93.18
CA ASP A 287 11.36 85.77 -92.16
C ASP A 287 11.85 85.14 -90.87
N TYR A 288 13.15 85.30 -90.62
CA TYR A 288 13.85 84.80 -89.45
C TYR A 288 13.20 85.31 -88.16
N GLU A 289 12.51 86.46 -88.20
CA GLU A 289 11.80 87.02 -87.05
C GLU A 289 10.46 86.32 -86.80
N GLU A 290 9.67 86.07 -87.85
CA GLU A 290 8.39 85.36 -87.73
C GLU A 290 8.56 83.85 -87.45
N THR A 291 9.62 83.24 -88.00
CA THR A 291 10.00 81.86 -87.68
C THR A 291 10.56 81.71 -86.25
N ALA A 292 11.31 82.69 -85.74
CA ALA A 292 11.73 82.72 -84.34
C ALA A 292 10.55 82.90 -83.37
N LYS A 293 9.59 83.77 -83.70
CA LYS A 293 8.34 83.94 -82.90
C LYS A 293 7.53 82.66 -82.83
N ALA A 294 7.36 81.95 -83.94
CA ALA A 294 6.64 80.68 -83.97
C ALA A 294 7.33 79.57 -83.13
N LYS A 295 8.67 79.52 -83.11
CA LYS A 295 9.42 78.57 -82.26
C LYS A 295 9.22 78.86 -80.78
N LEU A 296 9.27 80.13 -80.38
CA LEU A 296 9.07 80.56 -79.00
C LEU A 296 7.63 80.30 -78.52
N GLU A 297 6.63 80.45 -79.39
CA GLU A 297 5.24 80.11 -79.09
C GLU A 297 5.01 78.59 -78.95
N PHE A 298 5.73 77.78 -79.72
CA PHE A 298 5.71 76.33 -79.60
C PHE A 298 6.32 75.84 -78.27
N GLU A 299 7.44 76.42 -77.84
CA GLU A 299 8.05 76.12 -76.53
C GLU A 299 7.09 76.48 -75.38
N LYS A 300 6.43 77.63 -75.44
CA LYS A 300 5.41 78.03 -74.44
C LYS A 300 4.23 77.06 -74.35
N ASP A 301 3.78 76.52 -75.48
CA ASP A 301 2.73 75.50 -75.49
C ASP A 301 3.20 74.17 -74.88
N GLN A 302 4.47 73.81 -75.11
CA GLN A 302 5.07 72.62 -74.53
C GLN A 302 5.24 72.75 -73.02
N GLU A 303 5.67 73.92 -72.54
CA GLU A 303 5.74 74.25 -71.11
C GLU A 303 4.34 74.22 -70.47
N TRP A 304 3.33 74.75 -71.15
CA TRP A 304 1.94 74.71 -70.68
C TRP A 304 1.43 73.26 -70.57
N LEU A 305 1.67 72.40 -71.56
CA LEU A 305 1.31 70.98 -71.46
C LEU A 305 2.00 70.28 -70.27
N GLN A 306 3.29 70.57 -70.05
CA GLN A 306 4.02 70.02 -68.92
C GLN A 306 3.46 70.53 -67.59
N TYR A 307 3.04 71.80 -67.53
CA TYR A 307 2.39 72.38 -66.37
C TYR A 307 1.04 71.69 -66.07
N ILE A 308 0.21 71.45 -67.09
CA ILE A 308 -1.04 70.69 -66.94
C ILE A 308 -0.78 69.26 -66.47
N GLN A 309 0.21 68.57 -67.03
CA GLN A 309 0.57 67.22 -66.62
C GLN A 309 0.96 67.18 -65.13
N LYS A 310 1.79 68.12 -64.69
CA LYS A 310 2.18 68.24 -63.27
C LYS A 310 0.98 68.54 -62.37
N LEU A 311 0.02 69.37 -62.82
CA LEU A 311 -1.21 69.64 -62.07
C LEU A 311 -2.10 68.40 -61.94
N LEU A 312 -2.17 67.56 -62.97
CA LEU A 312 -2.91 66.30 -62.93
C LEU A 312 -2.23 65.23 -62.04
N GLU A 313 -0.91 65.29 -61.89
CA GLU A 313 -0.14 64.42 -61.00
C GLU A 313 -0.06 64.94 -59.56
N ALA A 314 -0.38 66.22 -59.33
CA ALA A 314 -0.34 66.84 -58.00
C ALA A 314 -1.53 66.42 -57.13
N GLN A 315 -1.33 66.37 -55.81
CA GLN A 315 -2.42 66.24 -54.86
C GLN A 315 -3.26 67.52 -54.77
N PHE A 316 -4.55 67.35 -54.47
CA PHE A 316 -5.56 68.41 -54.32
C PHE A 316 -5.05 69.66 -53.56
N PRO A 317 -5.48 70.88 -53.92
CA PRO A 317 -6.55 71.21 -54.88
C PRO A 317 -6.00 71.60 -56.26
N PHE A 318 -6.13 70.73 -57.27
CA PHE A 318 -5.68 71.03 -58.64
C PHE A 318 -6.78 71.61 -59.55
N ALA A 319 -8.06 71.47 -59.18
CA ALA A 319 -9.18 71.81 -60.05
C ALA A 319 -9.27 73.30 -60.40
N SER A 320 -9.04 74.20 -59.44
CA SER A 320 -9.03 75.65 -59.68
C SER A 320 -7.89 76.06 -60.61
N TYR A 321 -6.67 75.58 -60.33
CA TYR A 321 -5.49 75.88 -61.14
C TYR A 321 -5.59 75.30 -62.56
N LEU A 322 -6.19 74.11 -62.70
CA LEU A 322 -6.46 73.51 -64.01
C LEU A 322 -7.46 74.33 -64.81
N MET A 323 -8.54 74.79 -64.17
CA MET A 323 -9.53 75.67 -64.82
C MET A 323 -8.90 76.99 -65.28
N ASP A 324 -8.10 77.63 -64.42
CA ASP A 324 -7.41 78.88 -64.77
C ASP A 324 -6.45 78.68 -65.96
N ALA A 325 -5.67 77.60 -65.95
CA ALA A 325 -4.72 77.28 -67.03
C ALA A 325 -5.42 76.97 -68.36
N ILE A 326 -6.58 76.30 -68.34
CA ILE A 326 -7.39 76.05 -69.53
C ILE A 326 -8.05 77.36 -70.03
N LEU A 327 -8.56 78.18 -69.13
CA LEU A 327 -9.15 79.48 -69.47
C LEU A 327 -8.13 80.43 -70.12
N GLU A 328 -6.90 80.44 -69.62
CA GLU A 328 -5.80 81.21 -70.21
C GLU A 328 -5.57 80.82 -71.69
N LYS A 329 -5.48 79.52 -71.98
CA LYS A 329 -5.34 79.03 -73.36
C LYS A 329 -6.57 79.23 -74.23
N LEU A 330 -7.78 79.14 -73.69
CA LEU A 330 -9.00 79.48 -74.43
C LEU A 330 -9.04 80.96 -74.80
N ASN A 331 -8.62 81.85 -73.90
CA ASN A 331 -8.53 83.28 -74.17
C ASN A 331 -7.45 83.58 -75.23
N GLU A 332 -6.32 82.86 -75.20
CA GLU A 332 -5.32 82.93 -76.26
C GLU A 332 -5.91 82.51 -77.62
N LYS A 333 -6.59 81.36 -77.68
CA LYS A 333 -7.30 80.89 -78.88
C LYS A 333 -8.27 81.96 -79.40
N LYS A 334 -9.05 82.58 -78.51
CA LYS A 334 -9.99 83.65 -78.88
C LYS A 334 -9.28 84.83 -79.54
N LYS A 335 -8.18 85.30 -78.96
CA LYS A 335 -7.38 86.41 -79.55
C LYS A 335 -6.83 86.04 -80.93
N LEU A 336 -6.34 84.81 -81.11
CA LEU A 336 -5.86 84.33 -82.41
C LEU A 336 -6.99 84.25 -83.45
N VAL A 337 -8.17 83.78 -83.07
CA VAL A 337 -9.35 83.79 -83.95
C VAL A 337 -9.72 85.23 -84.37
N GLU A 338 -9.69 86.18 -83.44
CA GLU A 338 -9.93 87.60 -83.73
C GLU A 338 -8.87 88.18 -84.67
N GLU A 339 -7.60 87.83 -84.49
CA GLU A 339 -6.49 88.21 -85.38
C GLU A 339 -6.66 87.63 -86.79
N TYR A 340 -6.93 86.33 -86.90
CA TYR A 340 -7.19 85.66 -88.17
C TYR A 340 -8.37 86.30 -88.91
N SER A 341 -9.46 86.59 -88.18
CA SER A 341 -10.67 87.22 -88.73
C SER A 341 -10.39 88.65 -89.21
N SER A 342 -9.53 89.39 -88.51
CA SER A 342 -9.11 90.74 -88.90
C SER A 342 -8.20 90.70 -90.13
N LEU A 343 -7.30 89.72 -90.22
CA LEU A 343 -6.44 89.51 -91.38
C LEU A 343 -7.24 89.15 -92.64
N MET A 344 -8.20 88.22 -92.52
CA MET A 344 -9.12 87.87 -93.62
C MET A 344 -9.93 89.07 -94.11
N LYS A 345 -10.36 89.96 -93.21
CA LYS A 345 -11.06 91.21 -93.57
C LYS A 345 -10.18 92.23 -94.28
N CYS A 346 -8.85 92.17 -94.14
CA CYS A 346 -7.91 93.01 -94.88
C CYS A 346 -7.48 92.41 -96.23
N THR A 347 -7.92 91.19 -96.55
CA THR A 347 -7.55 90.46 -97.78
C THR A 347 -8.70 90.39 -98.81
N LEU A 348 -9.92 90.81 -98.40
CA LEU A 348 -11.05 91.17 -99.27
C LEU A 348 -10.97 92.66 -99.60
#